data_AF-A0A699U1X3-F1
#
_entry.id   AF-A0A699U1X3-F1
#
_cell.length_a   1.000
_cell.length_b   1.000
_cell.length_c   1.000
_cell.angle_alpha   90.00
_cell.angle_beta   90.00
_cell.angle_gamma   90.00
#
_symmetry.space_group_name_H-M   'P 1'
#
loop_
_entity.id
_entity.type
_entity.pdbx_description
1 polymer ?
#
loop_
_entity_poly.entity_id
_entity_poly.type
_entity_poly.pdbx_seq_one_letter_code
_entity_poly.pdbx_strand_id
1 'polypeptide(L)'
;TSPLDLDTDYFYEARKALIEPLLSKIQEGMAEEILITSYESHFETSCRGVNWNRHTLTELRAVVTCIGGRCLALICRHLAQDYRSWSSGMPDLLLWRFHSDYSGEAKLVEVKGPRDRLSEQQRAWLLFFMDSGFNAEVCKVNPPIIK
;
A
#
# COMPACT_ATOMS: atom_id res chain seq x y z
N THR A 1 8.01 -15.15 -12.31
CA THR A 1 7.77 -13.80 -11.77
C THR A 1 6.79 -13.78 -10.59
N SER A 2 6.11 -14.89 -10.26
CA SER A 2 5.44 -15.10 -8.95
C SER A 2 5.27 -16.60 -8.66
N PRO A 3 5.07 -17.01 -7.39
CA PRO A 3 4.66 -18.37 -7.02
C PRO A 3 3.31 -18.74 -7.64
N LEU A 4 3.11 -20.01 -7.99
CA LEU A 4 1.88 -20.49 -8.64
C LEU A 4 0.64 -20.39 -7.75
N ASP A 5 0.85 -20.37 -6.43
CA ASP A 5 -0.21 -20.33 -5.43
C ASP A 5 -0.57 -18.91 -4.98
N LEU A 6 0.09 -17.86 -5.49
CA LEU A 6 -0.09 -16.47 -5.03
C LEU A 6 -1.55 -15.98 -5.05
N ASP A 7 -2.33 -16.38 -6.06
CA ASP A 7 -3.74 -15.99 -6.20
C ASP A 7 -4.71 -16.99 -5.52
N THR A 8 -4.21 -17.80 -4.58
CA THR A 8 -4.98 -18.81 -3.86
C THR A 8 -4.93 -18.58 -2.36
N ASP A 9 -5.98 -19.03 -1.66
CA ASP A 9 -6.10 -18.97 -0.20
C ASP A 9 -4.99 -19.78 0.52
N TYR A 10 -4.24 -20.62 -0.21
CA TYR A 10 -3.15 -21.40 0.34
C TYR A 10 -1.84 -20.61 0.50
N PHE A 11 -1.63 -19.54 -0.27
CA PHE A 11 -0.33 -18.82 -0.30
C PHE A 11 0.10 -18.35 1.08
N TYR A 12 -0.81 -17.67 1.78
CA TYR A 12 -0.57 -17.14 3.11
C TYR A 12 -0.44 -18.25 4.13
N GLU A 13 -1.37 -19.22 4.17
CA GLU A 13 -1.33 -20.30 5.18
C GLU A 13 -0.07 -21.14 5.05
N ALA A 14 0.38 -21.46 3.83
CA ALA A 14 1.61 -22.20 3.58
C ALA A 14 2.88 -21.46 4.04
N ARG A 15 2.82 -20.12 4.14
CA ARG A 15 3.98 -19.26 4.45
C ARG A 15 3.76 -18.41 5.70
N LYS A 16 2.73 -18.69 6.50
CA LYS A 16 2.35 -17.88 7.66
C LYS A 16 3.50 -17.72 8.66
N ALA A 17 4.24 -18.80 8.89
CA ALA A 17 5.42 -18.82 9.75
C ALA A 17 6.58 -17.94 9.25
N LEU A 18 6.61 -17.59 7.95
CA LEU A 18 7.59 -16.68 7.35
C LEU A 18 7.03 -15.24 7.27
N ILE A 19 5.74 -15.10 6.95
CA ILE A 19 5.08 -13.82 6.73
C ILE A 19 4.86 -13.07 8.06
N GLU A 20 4.26 -13.71 9.06
CA GLU A 20 3.90 -13.02 10.31
C GLU A 20 5.10 -12.41 11.06
N PRO A 21 6.28 -13.07 11.15
CA PRO A 21 7.47 -12.43 11.73
C PRO A 21 7.92 -11.19 10.96
N LEU A 22 7.82 -11.19 9.62
CA LEU A 22 8.16 -10.01 8.80
C LEU A 22 7.18 -8.87 9.03
N LEU A 23 5.88 -9.18 9.13
CA LEU A 23 4.85 -8.19 9.44
C LEU A 23 5.06 -7.58 10.84
N SER A 24 5.46 -8.38 11.83
CA SER A 24 5.81 -7.88 13.17
C SER A 24 6.97 -6.88 13.11
N LYS A 25 8.05 -7.23 12.41
CA LYS A 25 9.20 -6.34 12.22
C LYS A 25 8.80 -5.02 11.56
N ILE A 26 7.96 -5.07 10.52
CA ILE A 26 7.43 -3.86 9.87
C ILE A 26 6.67 -2.99 10.88
N GLN A 27 5.80 -3.60 11.68
CA GLN A 27 5.04 -2.90 12.71
C GLN A 27 5.92 -2.30 13.82
N GLU A 28 7.05 -2.93 14.12
CA GLU A 28 8.05 -2.51 15.12
C GLU A 28 9.05 -1.47 14.58
N GLY A 29 8.86 -0.96 13.37
CA GLY A 29 9.65 0.15 12.81
C GLY A 29 10.77 -0.27 11.85
N MET A 30 10.89 -1.56 11.53
CA MET A 30 11.91 -2.05 10.59
C MET A 30 11.52 -1.88 9.11
N ALA A 31 10.40 -1.22 8.83
CA ALA A 31 9.85 -1.14 7.47
C ALA A 31 10.82 -0.50 6.46
N GLU A 32 11.48 0.59 6.84
CA GLU A 32 12.44 1.30 5.97
C GLU A 32 13.68 0.44 5.71
N GLU A 33 14.23 -0.21 6.75
CA GLU A 33 15.40 -1.08 6.60
C GLU A 33 15.10 -2.28 5.70
N ILE A 34 13.95 -2.95 5.91
CA ILE A 34 13.49 -4.06 5.07
C ILE A 34 13.35 -3.61 3.61
N LEU A 35 12.78 -2.42 3.37
CA LEU A 35 12.66 -1.84 2.04
C LEU A 35 14.03 -1.64 1.39
N ILE A 36 14.98 -1.01 2.10
CA ILE A 36 16.32 -0.73 1.57
C ILE A 36 17.03 -2.04 1.21
N THR A 37 17.09 -2.98 2.15
CA THR A 37 17.74 -4.28 1.91
C THR A 37 17.11 -5.03 0.75
N SER A 38 15.78 -5.04 0.66
CA SER A 38 15.07 -5.69 -0.45
C SER A 38 15.30 -4.99 -1.79
N TYR A 39 15.37 -3.65 -1.80
CA TYR A 39 15.62 -2.90 -3.02
C TYR A 39 17.02 -3.20 -3.55
N GLU A 40 18.04 -3.11 -2.69
CA GLU A 40 19.44 -3.34 -3.08
C GLU A 40 19.71 -4.78 -3.50
N SER A 41 19.09 -5.76 -2.82
CA SER A 41 19.31 -7.19 -3.11
C SER A 41 18.58 -7.69 -4.35
N HIS A 42 17.52 -7.00 -4.77
CA HIS A 42 16.59 -7.51 -5.80
C HIS A 42 16.29 -6.53 -6.93
N PHE A 43 16.97 -5.38 -6.99
CA PHE A 43 16.78 -4.39 -8.06
C PHE A 43 16.76 -5.05 -9.45
N GLU A 44 15.82 -4.63 -10.29
CA GLU A 44 15.55 -5.18 -11.64
C GLU A 44 15.07 -6.64 -11.71
N THR A 45 14.98 -7.34 -10.58
CA THR A 45 14.44 -8.71 -10.56
C THR A 45 12.94 -8.70 -10.86
N SER A 46 12.51 -9.51 -11.81
CA SER A 46 11.09 -9.57 -12.19
C SER A 46 10.23 -10.22 -11.09
N CYS A 47 9.44 -9.37 -10.40
CA CYS A 47 8.55 -9.75 -9.31
C CYS A 47 7.16 -9.15 -9.55
N ARG A 48 6.11 -9.98 -9.45
CA ARG A 48 4.73 -9.53 -9.61
C ARG A 48 4.38 -8.50 -8.53
N GLY A 49 3.74 -7.40 -8.95
CA GLY A 49 3.38 -6.28 -8.07
C GLY A 49 4.49 -5.27 -7.86
N VAL A 50 5.69 -5.48 -8.40
CA VAL A 50 6.82 -4.54 -8.30
C VAL A 50 7.09 -3.90 -9.65
N ASN A 51 7.22 -2.57 -9.66
CA ASN A 51 7.68 -1.79 -10.80
C ASN A 51 8.88 -0.94 -10.36
N TRP A 52 10.08 -1.42 -10.67
CA TRP A 52 11.35 -0.81 -10.28
C TRP A 52 11.58 0.60 -10.84
N ASN A 53 10.92 0.95 -11.95
CA ASN A 53 11.14 2.21 -12.65
C ASN A 53 10.09 3.28 -12.28
N ARG A 54 9.16 2.96 -11.38
CA ARG A 54 8.06 3.88 -11.02
C ARG A 54 8.49 4.93 -10.00
N HIS A 55 9.32 4.54 -9.02
CA HIS A 55 9.72 5.39 -7.90
C HIS A 55 11.17 5.09 -7.51
N THR A 56 11.89 6.12 -7.07
CA THR A 56 13.26 6.00 -6.55
C THR A 56 13.25 5.43 -5.13
N LEU A 57 14.37 4.84 -4.70
CA LEU A 57 14.52 4.38 -3.32
C LEU A 57 14.28 5.51 -2.29
N THR A 58 14.75 6.73 -2.59
CA THR A 58 14.55 7.89 -1.70
C THR A 58 13.06 8.22 -1.51
N GLU A 59 12.27 8.20 -2.58
CA GLU A 59 10.81 8.40 -2.49
C GLU A 59 10.12 7.28 -1.72
N LEU A 60 10.51 6.03 -1.98
CA LEU A 60 9.93 4.87 -1.29
C LEU A 60 10.21 4.92 0.21
N ARG A 61 11.43 5.29 0.62
CA ARG A 61 11.79 5.49 2.03
C ARG A 61 10.92 6.56 2.67
N ALA A 62 10.76 7.71 2.02
CA ALA A 62 9.92 8.79 2.53
C ALA A 62 8.45 8.36 2.71
N VAL A 63 7.91 7.65 1.73
CA VAL A 63 6.55 7.12 1.77
C VAL A 63 6.38 6.12 2.91
N VAL A 64 7.30 5.18 3.07
CA VAL A 64 7.25 4.16 4.13
C VAL A 64 7.25 4.81 5.52
N THR A 65 8.10 5.83 5.72
CA THR A 65 8.14 6.60 6.97
C THR A 65 6.83 7.34 7.23
N CYS A 66 6.22 7.93 6.20
CA CYS A 66 4.97 8.69 6.34
C CYS A 66 3.72 7.80 6.53
N ILE A 67 3.69 6.61 5.93
CA ILE A 67 2.57 5.65 6.13
C ILE A 67 2.63 5.04 7.52
N GLY A 68 3.84 4.74 7.99
CA GLY A 68 4.09 4.08 9.27
C GLY A 68 3.92 2.57 9.23
N GLY A 69 4.66 1.88 10.11
CA GLY A 69 4.78 0.42 10.11
C GLY A 69 3.47 -0.32 10.31
N ARG A 70 2.56 0.18 11.17
CA ARG A 70 1.28 -0.50 11.44
C ARG A 70 0.39 -0.61 10.20
N CYS A 71 0.20 0.49 9.48
CA CYS A 71 -0.63 0.48 8.27
C CYS A 71 0.00 -0.37 7.17
N LEU A 72 1.32 -0.25 6.96
CA LEU A 72 2.07 -1.08 6.02
C LEU A 72 1.93 -2.58 6.30
N ALA A 73 2.10 -2.99 7.57
CA ALA A 73 1.94 -4.39 7.96
C ALA A 73 0.53 -4.91 7.68
N LEU A 74 -0.51 -4.10 7.90
CA LEU A 74 -1.90 -4.47 7.59
C LEU A 74 -2.13 -4.60 6.08
N ILE A 75 -1.66 -3.66 5.27
CA ILE A 75 -1.75 -3.72 3.80
C ILE A 75 -1.05 -4.99 3.28
N CYS A 76 0.19 -5.23 3.73
CA CYS A 76 0.96 -6.41 3.34
C CYS A 76 0.27 -7.71 3.75
N ARG A 77 -0.37 -7.75 4.93
CA ARG A 77 -1.15 -8.92 5.38
C ARG A 77 -2.33 -9.19 4.45
N HIS A 78 -3.13 -8.19 4.11
CA HIS A 78 -4.27 -8.35 3.20
C HIS A 78 -3.85 -8.82 1.82
N LEU A 79 -2.79 -8.22 1.27
CA LEU A 79 -2.23 -8.64 -0.02
C LEU A 79 -1.68 -10.06 0.02
N ALA A 80 -1.11 -10.51 1.14
CA ALA A 80 -0.65 -11.88 1.28
C ALA A 80 -1.82 -12.87 1.42
N GLN A 81 -2.86 -12.51 2.17
CA GLN A 81 -4.01 -13.38 2.42
C GLN A 81 -4.89 -13.60 1.18
N ASP A 82 -5.08 -12.57 0.36
CA ASP A 82 -5.86 -12.67 -0.88
C ASP A 82 -5.37 -11.64 -1.90
N TYR A 83 -4.24 -11.97 -2.56
CA TYR A 83 -3.64 -11.09 -3.55
C TYR A 83 -4.60 -10.81 -4.72
N ARG A 84 -5.41 -11.79 -5.11
CA ARG A 84 -6.33 -11.67 -6.24
C ARG A 84 -7.35 -10.57 -6.01
N SER A 85 -7.97 -10.54 -4.84
CA SER A 85 -8.98 -9.53 -4.53
C SER A 85 -8.35 -8.17 -4.21
N TRP A 86 -7.25 -8.16 -3.44
CA TRP A 86 -6.67 -6.91 -2.93
C TRP A 86 -5.67 -6.25 -3.88
N SER A 87 -5.24 -6.90 -4.97
CA SER A 87 -4.32 -6.31 -5.94
C SER A 87 -4.93 -5.19 -6.81
N SER A 88 -6.23 -4.92 -6.68
CA SER A 88 -6.93 -3.87 -7.41
C SER A 88 -7.74 -2.96 -6.48
N GLY A 89 -8.17 -1.80 -6.99
CA GLY A 89 -9.03 -0.85 -6.27
C GLY A 89 -8.33 -0.04 -5.17
N MET A 90 -7.00 -0.08 -5.08
CA MET A 90 -6.22 0.86 -4.26
C MET A 90 -6.56 2.31 -4.67
N PRO A 91 -6.68 3.26 -3.74
CA PRO A 91 -6.98 4.65 -4.07
C PRO A 91 -5.99 5.27 -5.06
N ASP A 92 -6.49 6.16 -5.92
CA ASP A 92 -5.73 6.75 -7.02
C ASP A 92 -4.44 7.46 -6.59
N LEU A 93 -4.49 8.20 -5.48
CA LEU A 93 -3.41 9.04 -5.00
C LEU A 93 -2.96 8.62 -3.61
N LEU A 94 -1.64 8.62 -3.41
CA LEU A 94 -1.01 8.65 -2.11
C LEU A 94 -0.35 10.02 -1.94
N LEU A 95 -0.81 10.77 -0.95
CA LEU A 95 -0.22 12.04 -0.55
C LEU A 95 0.58 11.81 0.72
N TRP A 96 1.74 12.43 0.84
CA TRP A 96 2.51 12.39 2.08
C TRP A 96 3.22 13.72 2.31
N ARG A 97 3.48 14.02 3.57
CA ARG A 97 4.32 15.16 3.97
C ARG A 97 5.07 14.83 5.25
N PHE A 98 6.26 15.41 5.37
CA PHE A 98 6.99 15.41 6.62
C PHE A 98 6.54 16.57 7.50
N HIS A 99 6.42 16.30 8.80
CA HIS A 99 6.29 17.31 9.85
C HIS A 99 7.67 17.65 10.46
N SER A 100 8.57 16.67 10.45
CA SER A 100 9.98 16.78 10.85
C SER A 100 10.80 15.70 10.15
N ASP A 101 12.12 15.69 10.35
CA ASP A 101 13.03 14.71 9.74
C ASP A 101 12.69 13.25 10.10
N TYR A 102 11.97 13.03 11.21
CA TYR A 102 11.66 11.70 11.74
C TYR A 102 10.16 11.40 11.82
N SER A 103 9.30 12.32 11.36
CA SER A 103 7.85 12.11 11.41
C SER A 103 7.16 12.75 10.22
N GLY A 104 6.18 12.04 9.68
CA GLY A 104 5.33 12.52 8.60
C GLY A 104 3.94 11.94 8.72
N GLU A 105 3.09 12.33 7.78
CA GLU A 105 1.77 11.76 7.61
C GLU A 105 1.54 11.42 6.15
N ALA A 106 0.72 10.40 5.93
CA ALA A 106 0.24 10.03 4.61
C ALA A 106 -1.29 10.00 4.57
N LYS A 107 -1.84 10.23 3.39
CA LYS A 107 -3.26 10.17 3.09
C LYS A 107 -3.47 9.49 1.75
N LEU A 108 -4.39 8.54 1.69
CA LEU A 108 -4.86 7.97 0.43
C LEU A 108 -6.10 8.74 -0.05
N VAL A 109 -6.15 9.05 -1.34
CA VAL A 109 -7.26 9.79 -1.93
C VAL A 109 -7.74 9.10 -3.18
N GLU A 110 -9.02 8.74 -3.18
CA GLU A 110 -9.73 8.22 -4.35
C GLU A 110 -10.43 9.37 -5.06
N VAL A 111 -10.13 9.60 -6.34
CA VAL A 111 -10.65 10.74 -7.10
C VAL A 111 -11.86 10.28 -7.91
N LYS A 112 -12.96 11.04 -7.82
CA LYS A 112 -14.18 10.77 -8.58
C LYS A 112 -14.63 11.98 -9.35
N GLY A 113 -14.80 11.80 -10.67
CA GLY A 113 -15.49 12.77 -11.49
C GLY A 113 -17.00 12.83 -11.18
N PRO A 114 -17.73 13.76 -11.82
CA PRO A 114 -19.13 14.06 -11.46
C PRO A 114 -20.10 12.88 -11.61
N ARG A 115 -19.77 11.93 -12.50
CA ARG A 115 -20.59 10.76 -12.81
C ARG A 115 -19.97 9.45 -12.30
N ASP A 116 -18.80 9.52 -11.70
CA ASP A 116 -18.08 8.34 -11.26
C ASP A 116 -18.60 7.87 -9.91
N ARG A 117 -18.60 6.55 -9.75
CA ARG A 117 -18.94 5.89 -8.50
C ARG A 117 -17.74 5.09 -8.02
N LEU A 118 -17.69 4.87 -6.71
CA LEU A 118 -16.77 3.91 -6.12
C LEU A 118 -17.17 2.50 -6.56
N SER A 119 -16.21 1.73 -7.05
CA SER A 119 -16.38 0.29 -7.21
C SER A 119 -16.46 -0.39 -5.84
N GLU A 120 -16.96 -1.63 -5.79
CA GLU A 120 -17.00 -2.41 -4.55
C GLU A 120 -15.60 -2.62 -3.96
N GLN A 121 -14.59 -2.87 -4.81
CA GLN A 121 -13.22 -3.04 -4.35
C GLN A 121 -12.63 -1.74 -3.77
N GLN A 122 -12.94 -0.58 -4.36
CA GLN A 122 -12.52 0.71 -3.81
C GLN A 122 -13.20 0.99 -2.47
N ARG A 123 -14.48 0.64 -2.32
CA ARG A 123 -15.18 0.73 -1.03
C ARG A 123 -14.53 -0.16 0.02
N ALA A 124 -14.16 -1.39 -0.34
CA ALA A 124 -13.48 -2.32 0.56
C ALA A 124 -12.14 -1.75 1.06
N TRP A 125 -11.33 -1.17 0.17
CA TRP A 125 -10.09 -0.48 0.55
C TRP A 125 -10.33 0.72 1.47
N LEU A 126 -11.30 1.58 1.14
CA LEU A 126 -11.61 2.75 1.97
C LEU A 126 -12.08 2.36 3.38
N LEU A 127 -12.95 1.35 3.50
CA LEU A 127 -13.38 0.81 4.80
C LEU A 127 -12.18 0.24 5.58
N PHE A 128 -11.32 -0.53 4.92
CA PHE A 128 -10.09 -1.05 5.54
C PHE A 128 -9.19 0.08 6.06
N PHE A 129 -8.99 1.16 5.31
CA PHE A 129 -8.17 2.28 5.77
C PHE A 129 -8.81 3.00 6.95
N MET A 130 -10.13 3.22 6.93
CA MET A 130 -10.86 3.80 8.06
C MET A 130 -10.72 2.93 9.33
N ASP A 131 -10.90 1.61 9.21
CA ASP A 131 -10.81 0.67 10.33
C ASP A 131 -9.38 0.51 10.88
N SER A 132 -8.38 0.66 10.03
CA SER A 132 -6.96 0.65 10.44
C SER A 132 -6.49 1.97 11.05
N GLY A 133 -7.33 3.01 11.02
CA GLY A 133 -7.00 4.36 11.48
C GLY A 133 -6.08 5.13 10.52
N PHE A 134 -5.98 4.68 9.26
CA PHE A 134 -5.21 5.34 8.22
C PHE A 134 -6.07 6.38 7.50
N ASN A 135 -5.49 7.54 7.18
CA ASN A 135 -6.24 8.63 6.58
C ASN A 135 -6.57 8.32 5.11
N ALA A 136 -7.85 8.16 4.79
CA ALA A 136 -8.32 7.95 3.44
C ALA A 136 -9.58 8.77 3.15
N GLU A 137 -9.65 9.36 1.96
CA GLU A 137 -10.74 10.26 1.56
C GLU A 137 -11.16 10.05 0.10
N VAL A 138 -12.40 10.45 -0.22
CA VAL A 138 -12.89 10.54 -1.60
C VAL A 138 -12.92 11.99 -2.03
N CYS A 139 -12.14 12.34 -3.04
CA CYS A 139 -12.12 13.68 -3.64
C CYS A 139 -13.08 13.73 -4.83
N LYS A 140 -14.20 14.45 -4.68
CA LYS A 140 -15.15 14.69 -5.78
C LYS A 140 -14.75 15.94 -6.57
N VAL A 141 -14.46 15.75 -7.85
CA VAL A 141 -14.10 16.84 -8.76
C VAL A 141 -15.34 17.24 -9.55
N ASN A 142 -15.77 18.48 -9.35
CA ASN A 142 -16.85 19.08 -10.12
C ASN A 142 -16.30 19.87 -11.31
N PRO A 143 -17.01 19.94 -12.44
CA PRO A 143 -16.61 20.79 -13.54
C PRO A 143 -16.61 22.26 -13.08
N PRO A 144 -15.74 23.11 -13.66
CA PRO A 144 -15.74 24.52 -13.35
C PRO A 144 -17.12 25.12 -13.65
N ILE A 145 -17.60 25.98 -12.76
CA ILE A 145 -18.81 26.77 -13.01
C ILE A 145 -18.45 27.82 -14.06
N ILE A 146 -18.91 27.63 -15.28
CA ILE A 146 -18.81 28.65 -16.33
C ILE A 146 -19.82 29.74 -15.96
N LYS A 147 -19.31 30.93 -15.61
CA LYS A 147 -20.11 32.14 -15.39
C LYS A 147 -20.41 32.85 -16.69
#